data_AF-A0A059C132-F1
#
_entry.id   AF-A0A059C132-F1
#
_cell.length_a   1.000
_cell.length_b   1.000
_cell.length_c   1.000
_cell.angle_alpha   90.00
_cell.angle_beta   90.00
_cell.angle_gamma   90.00
#
_symmetry.space_group_name_H-M   'P 1'
#
loop_
_entity.id
_entity.type
_entity.pdbx_description
1 polymer ?
#
loop_
_entity_poly.entity_id
_entity_poly.type
_entity_poly.pdbx_seq_one_letter_code
_entity_poly.pdbx_strand_id
1 'polypeptide(L)'
;MGLSDKDIVALSGAHTLEPLKFDNSYFVELLKGEAEGLLKLPTDKALLENPAFRPYVELYAKDEDAIFRDYAILHKKLSELGFTPSSSGSKTVANGAILAEGAVGVAVAAAVVILS
;
A
#
# COMPACT_ATOMS: atom_id res chain seq x y z
N MET A 1 3.93 -13.58 -15.02
CA MET A 1 4.11 -12.74 -13.82
C MET A 1 3.38 -13.26 -12.58
N GLY A 2 2.40 -14.18 -12.69
CA GLY A 2 1.71 -14.72 -11.50
C GLY A 2 0.91 -13.66 -10.74
N LEU A 3 0.34 -12.71 -11.49
CA LEU A 3 -0.48 -11.62 -10.97
C LEU A 3 -1.96 -11.98 -11.14
N SER A 4 -2.76 -11.70 -10.12
CA SER A 4 -4.21 -11.83 -10.16
C SER A 4 -4.88 -10.63 -10.85
N ASP A 5 -6.17 -10.74 -11.14
CA ASP A 5 -6.98 -9.63 -11.66
C ASP A 5 -6.94 -8.41 -10.72
N LYS A 6 -7.02 -8.65 -9.41
CA LYS A 6 -6.88 -7.61 -8.38
C LYS A 6 -5.49 -6.98 -8.42
N ASP A 7 -4.45 -7.80 -8.62
CA ASP A 7 -3.07 -7.31 -8.65
C ASP A 7 -2.86 -6.33 -9.81
N ILE A 8 -3.40 -6.66 -10.97
CA ILE A 8 -3.33 -5.83 -12.18
C ILE A 8 -4.00 -4.48 -11.92
N VAL A 9 -5.24 -4.49 -11.41
CA VAL A 9 -6.01 -3.26 -11.14
C VAL A 9 -5.30 -2.38 -10.11
N ALA A 10 -4.81 -2.96 -9.02
CA ALA A 10 -4.11 -2.21 -7.98
C ALA A 10 -2.84 -1.54 -8.53
N LEU A 11 -2.03 -2.26 -9.31
CA LEU A 11 -0.79 -1.71 -9.89
C LEU A 11 -1.06 -0.58 -10.90
N SER A 12 -2.20 -0.61 -11.60
CA SER A 12 -2.63 0.50 -12.46
C SER A 12 -2.92 1.80 -11.69
N GLY A 13 -3.14 1.71 -10.37
CA GLY A 13 -3.35 2.87 -9.49
C GLY A 13 -2.17 3.85 -9.41
N ALA A 14 -1.00 3.52 -9.98
CA ALA A 14 0.13 4.42 -10.09
C ALA A 14 -0.11 5.65 -10.97
N HIS A 15 -1.12 5.62 -11.85
CA HIS A 15 -1.43 6.68 -12.80
C HIS A 15 -2.33 7.79 -12.18
N THR A 16 -1.91 8.36 -11.06
CA THR A 16 -2.68 9.39 -10.34
C THR A 16 -2.87 10.67 -11.17
N LEU A 17 -3.91 11.44 -10.84
CA LEU A 17 -4.20 12.71 -11.52
C LEU A 17 -3.10 13.74 -11.29
N GLU A 18 -2.62 13.85 -10.05
CA GLU A 18 -1.49 14.70 -9.68
C GLU A 18 -0.20 13.86 -9.67
N PRO A 19 0.72 14.02 -10.63
CA PRO A 19 1.83 13.07 -10.82
C PRO A 19 2.81 12.95 -9.65
N LEU A 20 2.81 13.91 -8.72
CA LEU A 20 3.70 13.95 -7.55
C LEU A 20 2.99 13.53 -6.25
N LYS A 21 1.72 13.10 -6.34
CA LYS A 21 0.93 12.66 -5.21
C LYS A 21 0.38 11.26 -5.47
N PHE A 22 0.65 10.36 -4.53
CA PHE A 22 0.07 9.02 -4.56
C PHE A 22 -1.22 9.00 -3.72
N ASP A 23 -2.35 8.78 -4.39
CA ASP A 23 -3.69 8.75 -3.82
C ASP A 23 -4.60 7.87 -4.70
N ASN A 24 -5.90 7.80 -4.38
CA ASN A 24 -6.85 7.01 -5.18
C ASN A 24 -7.49 7.78 -6.36
N SER A 25 -7.00 8.98 -6.69
CA SER A 25 -7.60 9.86 -7.70
C SER A 25 -7.75 9.19 -9.06
N TYR A 26 -6.82 8.32 -9.45
CA TYR A 26 -6.89 7.54 -10.68
C TYR A 26 -8.21 6.77 -10.84
N PHE A 27 -8.61 6.03 -9.80
CA PHE A 27 -9.83 5.21 -9.82
C PHE A 27 -11.10 6.07 -9.77
N VAL A 28 -11.04 7.19 -9.03
CA VAL A 28 -12.14 8.16 -8.97
C VAL A 28 -12.37 8.80 -10.34
N GLU A 29 -11.31 9.25 -11.00
CA GLU A 29 -11.39 9.86 -12.34
C GLU A 29 -11.78 8.84 -13.41
N LEU A 30 -11.32 7.59 -13.30
CA LEU A 30 -11.74 6.49 -14.17
C LEU A 30 -13.27 6.35 -14.25
N LEU A 31 -13.94 6.37 -13.11
CA LEU A 31 -15.40 6.22 -13.03
C LEU A 31 -16.20 7.43 -13.56
N LYS A 32 -15.57 8.62 -13.68
CA LYS A 32 -16.22 9.85 -14.15
C LYS A 32 -16.43 9.94 -15.67
N GLY A 33 -16.01 8.95 -16.46
CA GLY A 33 -16.15 8.98 -17.93
C GLY A 33 -15.14 9.92 -18.62
N GLU A 34 -15.41 10.38 -19.85
CA GLU A 34 -14.47 11.28 -20.57
C GLU A 34 -14.57 12.73 -20.06
N ALA A 35 -14.08 12.96 -18.83
CA ALA A 35 -13.93 14.28 -18.23
C ALA A 35 -12.54 14.86 -18.51
N GLU A 36 -12.43 16.18 -18.58
CA GLU A 36 -11.13 16.85 -18.67
C GLU A 36 -10.33 16.65 -17.36
N GLY A 37 -9.07 16.26 -17.49
CA GLY A 37 -8.17 16.05 -16.35
C GLY A 37 -7.22 14.86 -16.56
N LEU A 38 -7.75 13.64 -16.53
CA LEU A 38 -6.96 12.42 -16.65
C LEU A 38 -7.03 11.85 -18.07
N LEU A 39 -5.86 11.69 -18.72
CA LEU A 39 -5.76 10.97 -19.98
C LEU A 39 -6.11 9.49 -19.76
N LYS A 40 -7.11 8.98 -20.48
CA LYS A 40 -7.52 7.57 -20.42
C LYS A 40 -7.02 6.80 -21.64
N LEU A 41 -6.06 5.92 -21.42
CA LEU A 41 -5.55 5.01 -22.43
C LEU A 41 -6.57 3.89 -22.72
N PRO A 42 -6.46 3.18 -23.85
CA PRO A 42 -7.30 2.00 -24.12
C PRO A 42 -7.21 0.93 -23.02
N THR A 43 -6.05 0.79 -22.38
CA THR A 43 -5.84 -0.12 -21.24
C THR A 43 -6.59 0.32 -19.98
N ASP A 44 -6.71 1.64 -19.75
CA ASP A 44 -7.47 2.19 -18.63
C ASP A 44 -8.98 1.96 -18.85
N LYS A 45 -9.47 2.11 -20.09
CA LYS A 45 -10.85 1.81 -20.46
C LYS A 45 -11.19 0.32 -20.26
N ALA A 46 -10.25 -0.57 -20.58
CA ALA A 46 -10.42 -2.01 -20.38
C ALA A 46 -10.65 -2.40 -18.90
N LEU A 47 -10.17 -1.61 -17.93
CA LEU A 47 -10.43 -1.85 -16.50
C LEU A 47 -11.92 -1.68 -16.14
N LEU A 48 -12.66 -0.87 -16.90
CA LEU A 48 -14.09 -0.62 -16.69
C LEU A 48 -14.99 -1.56 -17.51
N GLU A 49 -14.50 -1.98 -18.67
CA GLU A 49 -15.19 -2.88 -19.60
C GLU A 49 -15.17 -4.33 -19.13
N ASN A 50 -14.07 -4.77 -18.50
CA ASN A 50 -13.95 -6.12 -18.00
C ASN A 50 -14.71 -6.29 -16.66
N PRO A 51 -15.72 -7.18 -16.58
CA PRO A 51 -16.50 -7.39 -15.36
C PRO A 51 -15.67 -7.95 -14.19
N ALA A 52 -14.53 -8.59 -14.45
CA ALA A 52 -13.64 -9.08 -13.39
C ALA A 52 -12.83 -7.96 -12.73
N PHE A 53 -12.53 -6.88 -13.46
CA PHE A 53 -11.71 -5.76 -12.97
C PHE A 53 -12.52 -4.68 -12.29
N ARG A 54 -13.72 -4.42 -12.81
CA ARG A 54 -14.60 -3.33 -12.36
C ARG A 54 -14.87 -3.30 -10.85
N PRO A 55 -15.12 -4.44 -10.15
CA PRO A 55 -15.32 -4.41 -8.70
C PRO A 55 -14.13 -3.86 -7.92
N TYR A 56 -12.90 -4.10 -8.39
CA TYR A 56 -11.69 -3.60 -7.75
C TYR A 56 -11.47 -2.11 -8.04
N VAL A 57 -11.81 -1.65 -9.24
CA VAL A 57 -11.81 -0.20 -9.56
C VAL A 57 -12.78 0.54 -8.64
N GLU A 58 -14.00 0.01 -8.45
CA GLU A 58 -14.98 0.61 -7.55
C GLU A 58 -14.56 0.53 -6.08
N LEU A 59 -13.88 -0.55 -5.66
CA LEU A 59 -13.32 -0.68 -4.32
C LEU A 59 -12.29 0.42 -4.04
N TYR A 60 -11.29 0.55 -4.90
CA TYR A 60 -10.20 1.52 -4.68
C TYR A 60 -10.64 2.97 -4.85
N ALA A 61 -11.65 3.24 -5.68
CA ALA A 61 -12.28 4.56 -5.74
C ALA A 61 -12.99 4.95 -4.43
N LYS A 62 -13.49 3.97 -3.66
CA LYS A 62 -14.23 4.20 -2.41
C LYS A 62 -13.34 4.12 -1.16
N ASP A 63 -12.32 3.28 -1.18
CA ASP A 63 -11.43 3.00 -0.05
C ASP A 63 -9.97 3.25 -0.47
N GLU A 64 -9.45 4.41 -0.09
CA GLU A 64 -8.07 4.81 -0.36
C GLU A 64 -7.07 3.96 0.44
N ASP A 65 -7.40 3.56 1.67
CA ASP A 65 -6.52 2.72 2.48
C ASP A 65 -6.33 1.32 1.85
N ALA A 66 -7.36 0.82 1.15
CA ALA A 66 -7.26 -0.45 0.43
C ALA A 66 -6.22 -0.40 -0.69
N ILE A 67 -6.16 0.66 -1.49
CA ILE A 67 -5.15 0.78 -2.56
C ILE A 67 -3.75 0.90 -1.96
N PHE A 68 -3.57 1.68 -0.89
CA PHE A 68 -2.25 1.83 -0.27
C PHE A 68 -1.71 0.50 0.26
N ARG A 69 -2.55 -0.27 0.96
CA ARG A 69 -2.16 -1.60 1.48
C ARG A 69 -1.80 -2.57 0.35
N ASP A 70 -2.69 -2.70 -0.64
CA ASP A 70 -2.51 -3.67 -1.71
C ASP A 70 -1.34 -3.26 -2.64
N TYR A 71 -1.24 -1.99 -3.00
CA TYR A 71 -0.17 -1.47 -3.86
C TYR A 71 1.21 -1.69 -3.25
N ALA A 72 1.38 -1.43 -1.94
CA ALA A 72 2.66 -1.66 -1.26
C ALA A 72 3.12 -3.13 -1.35
N ILE A 73 2.20 -4.08 -1.12
CA ILE A 73 2.48 -5.52 -1.20
C ILE A 73 2.83 -5.92 -2.64
N LEU A 74 2.05 -5.44 -3.60
CA LEU A 74 2.17 -5.84 -5.00
C LEU A 74 3.35 -5.20 -5.71
N HIS A 75 3.64 -3.93 -5.44
CA HIS A 75 4.80 -3.25 -5.99
C HIS A 75 6.10 -3.88 -5.48
N LYS A 76 6.14 -4.33 -4.21
CA LYS A 76 7.27 -5.13 -3.68
C LYS A 76 7.40 -6.46 -4.43
N LYS A 77 6.31 -7.23 -4.54
CA LYS A 77 6.29 -8.51 -5.27
C LYS A 77 6.75 -8.35 -6.71
N LEU A 78 6.33 -7.28 -7.39
CA LEU A 78 6.73 -6.96 -8.75
C LEU A 78 8.23 -6.61 -8.83
N SER A 79 8.72 -5.81 -7.88
CA SER A 79 10.13 -5.39 -7.81
C SER A 79 11.09 -6.57 -7.53
N GLU A 80 10.63 -7.58 -6.80
CA GLU A 80 11.40 -8.78 -6.45
C GLU A 80 11.19 -9.93 -7.47
N LEU A 81 10.45 -9.70 -8.56
CA LEU A 81 10.11 -10.76 -9.51
C LEU A 81 11.38 -11.29 -10.20
N GLY A 82 11.62 -12.60 -10.08
CA GLY A 82 12.81 -13.25 -10.63
C GLY A 82 14.07 -13.08 -9.77
N PHE A 83 13.99 -12.34 -8.65
CA PHE A 83 15.05 -12.28 -7.66
C PHE A 83 14.96 -13.49 -6.71
N THR A 84 16.08 -14.19 -6.54
CA THR A 84 16.22 -15.23 -5.51
C THR A 84 17.12 -14.68 -4.41
N PRO A 85 16.59 -14.35 -3.22
CA PRO A 85 17.44 -13.92 -2.13
C PRO A 85 18.38 -15.07 -1.77
N SER A 86 19.68 -14.80 -1.73
CA SER A 86 20.63 -15.73 -1.11
C SER A 86 20.14 -16.00 0.31
N SER A 87 19.92 -17.26 0.66
CA SER A 87 19.54 -17.66 2.02
C SER A 87 20.75 -17.47 2.95
N SER A 88 21.13 -16.22 3.22
CA SER A 88 22.03 -15.91 4.31
C SER A 88 21.27 -16.24 5.61
N GLY A 89 21.76 -17.25 6.32
CA GLY A 89 21.01 -18.06 7.26
C GLY A 89 20.11 -17.28 8.22
N SER A 90 18.85 -17.71 8.28
CA SER A 90 18.00 -17.47 9.44
C SER A 90 18.76 -17.99 10.67
N LYS A 91 19.20 -17.09 11.55
CA LYS A 91 19.56 -17.51 12.90
C LYS A 91 18.28 -17.98 13.56
N THR A 92 18.10 -19.29 13.63
CA THR A 92 17.18 -19.95 14.54
C THR A 92 17.52 -19.46 15.94
N VAL A 93 16.77 -18.48 16.45
CA VAL A 93 16.74 -18.24 17.89
C VAL A 93 15.93 -19.40 18.45
N ALA A 94 16.64 -20.42 18.92
CA ALA A 94 16.05 -21.52 19.66
C ALA A 94 15.29 -20.93 20.85
N ASN A 95 14.00 -21.28 20.96
CA ASN A 95 13.21 -21.04 22.16
C ASN A 95 13.87 -21.76 23.34
N GLY A 96 14.56 -21.01 24.19
CA GLY A 96 15.11 -21.46 25.46
C GLY A 96 15.03 -20.31 26.44
N ALA A 97 14.02 -20.33 27.29
CA ALA A 97 13.81 -19.38 28.38
C ALA A 97 14.98 -19.39 29.37
N ILE A 98 15.52 -18.22 29.71
CA ILE A 98 15.98 -17.89 31.07
C ILE A 98 15.65 -16.42 31.33
N LEU A 99 14.96 -16.18 32.44
CA LEU A 99 14.51 -14.90 32.98
C LEU A 99 15.71 -14.05 33.43
N ALA A 100 15.71 -12.75 33.14
CA ALA A 100 16.48 -11.76 33.90
C ALA A 100 15.77 -10.41 33.86
N GLU A 101 15.77 -9.77 35.03
CA GLU A 101 14.89 -8.71 35.52
C GLU A 101 14.65 -7.48 34.63
N GLY A 102 13.49 -6.89 34.86
CA GLY A 102 13.08 -5.62 34.29
C GLY A 102 13.87 -4.43 34.82
N ALA A 103 14.09 -3.47 33.93
CA ALA A 103 14.43 -2.11 34.29
C ALA A 103 13.66 -1.18 33.34
N VAL A 104 12.42 -0.86 33.70
CA VAL A 104 11.70 0.29 33.14
C VAL A 104 11.91 1.45 34.10
N GLY A 105 12.81 2.36 33.72
CA GLY A 105 13.01 3.63 34.41
C GLY A 105 12.62 4.78 33.48
N VAL A 106 11.39 5.28 33.60
CA VAL A 106 10.99 6.58 33.02
C VAL A 106 11.00 7.59 34.16
N ALA A 107 11.98 8.50 34.16
CA ALA A 107 12.01 9.63 35.08
C ALA A 107 11.40 10.86 34.37
N VAL A 108 10.27 11.34 34.89
CA VAL A 108 9.72 12.66 34.55
C VAL A 108 9.73 13.48 35.83
N ALA A 109 10.53 14.54 35.86
CA ALA A 109 10.50 15.52 36.93
C ALA A 109 10.86 16.91 36.40
N ALA A 110 9.90 17.84 36.46
CA ALA A 110 10.10 19.15 37.08
C ALA A 110 8.75 19.89 37.11
N ALA A 111 8.39 20.35 38.31
CA ALA A 111 7.12 20.93 38.68
C ALA A 111 6.93 22.38 38.18
N VAL A 112 5.70 22.71 37.81
CA VAL A 112 5.24 24.07 37.49
C VAL A 112 4.76 24.78 38.76
N VAL A 113 5.47 25.85 39.09
CA VAL A 113 5.08 27.12 39.72
C VAL A 113 3.65 27.21 40.27
N ILE A 114 3.53 27.33 41.60
CA ILE A 114 2.38 28.00 42.26
C ILE A 114 2.88 28.83 43.48
N LEU A 115 2.77 30.15 43.31
CA LEU A 115 2.43 31.19 44.29
C LEU A 115 3.43 31.62 45.38
N SER A 116 4.04 32.79 45.19
CA SER A 116 3.83 34.01 46.00
C SER A 116 4.41 35.24 45.27
#